data_AF-A0AAE1G8C1-F1
#
_entry.id   AF-A0AAE1G8C1-F1
#
_cell.length_a   1.000
_cell.length_b   1.000
_cell.length_c   1.000
_cell.angle_alpha   90.00
_cell.angle_beta   90.00
_cell.angle_gamma   90.00
#
_symmetry.space_group_name_H-M   'P 1'
#
loop_
_entity.id
_entity.type
_entity.pdbx_description
1 polymer ?
#
loop_
_entity_poly.entity_id
_entity_poly.type
_entity_poly.pdbx_seq_one_letter_code
_entity_poly.pdbx_strand_id
1 'polypeptide(L)'
;MIEKDTMRSGPNTVNDKMFIAEIILKIRETEEHYKTLMFKESLRTGFFEYSNLFHQYRERAQVQSGLHWDLVHRYLTTQVLLLSPICPHISDYVWQNILNNERSILHASWPSTDEPDLSLTKASEYLAEASHCFRLRLKSHMTSGKGKKGETPTAPQPPSHGIGWVAKTFPKWQSIILTTMHDMYKKNKSLPDNKELSKALGSAPSLKKYMKKVMPFVQAVRERMDKFGESALKDTIEFDERSILEENMDYLQATLDLEGIELKWTEECENERTQEEVVPGEPYLTFFNATCLQLELINPQPHTGLFQAILPVYENDNLAAILNRLKRCERSVKPSMKITFHRFKDPVLGPRVIPTMADILQGTEQISEDAFFSLKGDSIHYTSNGSMTYLGTKILYLVQ
;
A
#
# COMPACT_ATOMS: atom_id res chain seq x y z
N MET A 1 4.05 -16.25 23.52
CA MET A 1 2.57 -16.23 23.62
C MET A 1 2.00 -15.01 24.38
N ILE A 2 2.84 -14.12 24.95
CA ILE A 2 2.39 -12.93 25.71
C ILE A 2 1.62 -11.92 24.83
N GLU A 3 1.88 -11.89 23.52
CA GLU A 3 1.16 -11.02 22.57
C GLU A 3 -0.10 -11.67 21.97
N LYS A 4 -0.49 -12.88 22.40
CA LYS A 4 -1.71 -13.51 21.87
C LYS A 4 -2.94 -12.64 22.13
N ASP A 5 -3.00 -12.04 23.31
CA ASP A 5 -4.15 -11.24 23.76
C ASP A 5 -4.22 -9.86 23.08
N THR A 6 -3.13 -9.43 22.40
CA THR A 6 -3.10 -8.17 21.63
C THR A 6 -3.39 -8.38 20.14
N MET A 7 -3.43 -9.63 19.67
CA MET A 7 -3.72 -9.99 18.28
C MET A 7 -5.21 -10.21 18.06
N ARG A 8 -5.70 -9.90 16.86
CA ARG A 8 -7.12 -10.08 16.58
C ARG A 8 -7.48 -11.56 16.42
N SER A 9 -8.73 -11.85 16.72
CA SER A 9 -9.41 -13.12 16.45
C SER A 9 -10.73 -12.79 15.76
N GLY A 10 -11.08 -13.44 14.65
CA GLY A 10 -12.32 -13.14 13.93
C GLY A 10 -12.29 -13.55 12.45
N PRO A 11 -13.14 -12.95 11.59
CA PRO A 11 -13.15 -13.28 10.17
C PRO A 11 -11.86 -12.81 9.49
N ASN A 12 -11.43 -13.59 8.48
CA ASN A 12 -10.25 -13.29 7.67
C ASN A 12 -10.51 -12.07 6.76
N THR A 13 -9.61 -11.10 6.82
CA THR A 13 -9.55 -9.97 5.89
C THR A 13 -9.05 -10.42 4.51
N VAL A 14 -9.08 -9.55 3.51
CA VAL A 14 -8.54 -9.89 2.19
C VAL A 14 -7.03 -10.12 2.24
N ASN A 15 -6.30 -9.33 3.03
CA ASN A 15 -4.87 -9.53 3.28
C ASN A 15 -4.57 -10.88 3.95
N ASP A 16 -5.45 -11.35 4.84
CA ASP A 16 -5.33 -12.70 5.42
C ASP A 16 -5.50 -13.79 4.37
N LYS A 17 -6.52 -13.65 3.51
CA LYS A 17 -6.81 -14.62 2.45
C LYS A 17 -5.67 -14.68 1.44
N MET A 18 -5.12 -13.54 1.06
CA MET A 18 -3.90 -13.44 0.23
C MET A 18 -2.73 -14.19 0.89
N PHE A 19 -2.45 -13.90 2.17
CA PHE A 19 -1.34 -14.55 2.87
C PHE A 19 -1.54 -16.07 3.03
N ILE A 20 -2.77 -16.54 3.26
CA ILE A 20 -3.08 -17.97 3.31
C ILE A 20 -2.78 -18.64 1.95
N ALA A 21 -3.20 -18.02 0.84
CA ALA A 21 -2.95 -18.54 -0.50
C ALA A 21 -1.44 -18.64 -0.80
N GLU A 22 -0.67 -17.60 -0.43
CA GLU A 22 0.78 -17.59 -0.60
C GLU A 22 1.50 -18.65 0.26
N ILE A 23 1.07 -18.82 1.52
CA ILE A 23 1.59 -19.87 2.41
C ILE A 23 1.39 -21.24 1.78
N ILE A 24 0.17 -21.52 1.30
CA ILE A 24 -0.18 -22.82 0.71
C ILE A 24 0.69 -23.09 -0.51
N LEU A 25 0.86 -22.10 -1.38
CA LEU A 25 1.70 -22.22 -2.56
C LEU A 25 3.15 -22.54 -2.18
N LYS A 26 3.75 -21.80 -1.24
CA LYS A 26 5.14 -22.02 -0.84
C LYS A 26 5.37 -23.37 -0.17
N ILE A 27 4.42 -23.85 0.65
CA ILE A 27 4.53 -25.20 1.24
C ILE A 27 4.61 -26.27 0.15
N ARG A 28 3.80 -26.15 -0.91
CA ARG A 28 3.80 -27.10 -2.03
C ARG A 28 5.09 -27.03 -2.85
N GLU A 29 5.56 -25.83 -3.18
CA GLU A 29 6.83 -25.62 -3.87
C GLU A 29 8.01 -26.21 -3.06
N THR A 30 8.04 -25.97 -1.75
CA THR A 30 9.06 -26.53 -0.86
C THR A 30 8.98 -28.06 -0.78
N GLU A 31 7.78 -28.64 -0.75
CA GLU A 31 7.60 -30.09 -0.79
C GLU A 31 8.15 -30.71 -2.09
N GLU A 32 7.89 -30.09 -3.24
CA GLU A 32 8.42 -30.53 -4.54
C GLU A 32 9.96 -30.43 -4.59
N HIS A 33 10.53 -29.35 -4.06
CA HIS A 33 11.97 -29.20 -3.94
C HIS A 33 12.61 -30.25 -3.02
N TYR A 34 11.96 -30.63 -1.92
CA TYR A 34 12.43 -31.73 -1.08
C TYR A 34 12.33 -33.08 -1.80
N LYS A 35 11.24 -33.35 -2.53
CA LYS A 35 11.08 -34.58 -3.34
C LYS A 35 12.13 -34.72 -4.43
N THR A 36 12.53 -33.60 -5.04
CA THR A 36 13.56 -33.54 -6.08
C THR A 36 14.98 -33.40 -5.53
N LEU A 37 15.15 -33.43 -4.19
CA LEU A 37 16.44 -33.31 -3.49
C LEU A 37 17.17 -31.98 -3.74
N MET A 38 16.43 -30.92 -4.12
CA MET A 38 16.94 -29.58 -4.37
C MET A 38 17.00 -28.75 -3.08
N PHE A 39 17.87 -29.15 -2.13
CA PHE A 39 17.91 -28.56 -0.78
C PHE A 39 18.17 -27.05 -0.72
N LYS A 40 18.88 -26.50 -1.72
CA LYS A 40 19.09 -25.04 -1.82
C LYS A 40 17.78 -24.32 -2.14
N GLU A 41 16.99 -24.86 -3.06
CA GLU A 41 15.71 -24.28 -3.48
C GLU A 41 14.63 -24.48 -2.41
N SER A 42 14.65 -25.62 -1.70
CA SER A 42 13.77 -25.84 -0.56
C SER A 42 14.05 -24.86 0.59
N LEU A 43 15.31 -24.53 0.86
CA LEU A 43 15.66 -23.49 1.84
C LEU A 43 15.24 -22.08 1.36
N ARG A 44 15.39 -21.78 0.06
CA ARG A 44 14.96 -20.49 -0.50
C ARG A 44 13.45 -20.29 -0.33
N THR A 45 12.67 -21.26 -0.80
CA THR A 45 11.19 -21.20 -0.78
C THR A 45 10.63 -21.36 0.63
N GLY A 46 11.15 -22.32 1.40
CA GLY A 46 10.62 -22.74 2.69
C GLY A 46 11.09 -21.94 3.90
N PHE A 47 12.08 -21.06 3.74
CA PHE A 47 12.55 -20.18 4.82
C PHE A 47 12.67 -18.72 4.39
N PHE A 48 13.48 -18.40 3.38
CA PHE A 48 13.74 -17.00 3.01
C PHE A 48 12.52 -16.32 2.41
N GLU A 49 11.94 -16.91 1.36
CA GLU A 49 10.73 -16.38 0.73
C GLU A 49 9.54 -16.50 1.68
N TYR A 50 9.38 -17.63 2.38
CA TYR A 50 8.32 -17.84 3.36
C TYR A 50 8.32 -16.78 4.48
N SER A 51 9.50 -16.46 5.04
CA SER A 51 9.64 -15.40 6.05
C SER A 51 9.35 -14.02 5.47
N ASN A 52 9.76 -13.75 4.22
CA ASN A 52 9.48 -12.48 3.55
C ASN A 52 7.97 -12.26 3.36
N LEU A 53 7.21 -13.30 3.02
CA LEU A 53 5.75 -13.22 2.91
C LEU A 53 5.11 -12.81 4.25
N PHE A 54 5.58 -13.39 5.35
CA PHE A 54 5.11 -13.00 6.69
C PHE A 54 5.46 -11.56 7.05
N HIS A 55 6.66 -11.09 6.67
CA HIS A 55 7.04 -9.69 6.85
C HIS A 55 6.12 -8.74 6.07
N GLN A 56 5.81 -9.04 4.82
CA GLN A 56 4.88 -8.25 4.02
C GLN A 56 3.47 -8.25 4.61
N TYR A 57 2.97 -9.42 5.01
CA TYR A 57 1.68 -9.54 5.67
C TYR A 57 1.65 -8.70 6.96
N ARG A 58 2.72 -8.74 7.76
CA ARG A 58 2.83 -7.93 8.98
C ARG A 58 2.77 -6.44 8.70
N GLU A 59 3.49 -5.95 7.69
CA GLU A 59 3.44 -4.53 7.32
C GLU A 59 2.03 -4.10 6.91
N ARG A 60 1.35 -4.90 6.07
CA ARG A 60 -0.02 -4.61 5.63
C ARG A 60 -1.03 -4.66 6.79
N ALA A 61 -0.94 -5.70 7.63
CA ALA A 61 -1.86 -5.92 8.74
C ALA A 61 -1.69 -4.91 9.87
N GLN A 62 -0.47 -4.40 10.10
CA GLN A 62 -0.20 -3.39 11.13
C GLN A 62 -0.92 -2.06 10.88
N VAL A 63 -1.13 -1.70 9.61
CA VAL A 63 -1.77 -0.42 9.24
C VAL A 63 -3.30 -0.52 9.36
N GLN A 64 -3.89 -1.68 9.08
CA GLN A 64 -5.34 -1.85 9.03
C GLN A 64 -5.96 -2.23 10.38
N SER A 65 -5.82 -3.50 10.79
CA SER A 65 -6.61 -4.09 11.87
C SER A 65 -5.79 -4.98 12.82
N GLY A 66 -4.46 -4.99 12.67
CA GLY A 66 -3.57 -5.87 13.40
C GLY A 66 -3.49 -7.31 12.86
N LEU A 67 -2.50 -8.04 13.35
CA LEU A 67 -2.22 -9.43 13.00
C LEU A 67 -3.30 -10.38 13.51
N HIS A 68 -3.67 -11.38 12.71
CA HIS A 68 -4.55 -12.46 13.14
C HIS A 68 -3.77 -13.57 13.84
N TRP A 69 -4.14 -13.92 15.07
CA TRP A 69 -3.42 -14.92 15.86
C TRP A 69 -3.35 -16.28 15.15
N ASP A 70 -4.47 -16.79 14.62
CA ASP A 70 -4.48 -18.13 14.01
C ASP A 70 -3.58 -18.22 12.78
N LEU A 71 -3.42 -17.12 12.03
CA LEU A 71 -2.54 -17.08 10.86
C LEU A 71 -1.07 -17.01 11.28
N VAL A 72 -0.76 -16.19 12.28
CA VAL A 72 0.60 -16.13 12.87
C VAL A 72 0.98 -17.49 13.44
N HIS A 73 0.08 -18.13 14.19
CA HIS A 73 0.30 -19.44 14.76
C HIS A 73 0.47 -20.51 13.67
N ARG A 74 -0.36 -20.48 12.62
CA ARG A 74 -0.23 -21.35 11.45
C ARG A 74 1.13 -21.17 10.79
N TYR A 75 1.52 -19.93 10.48
CA TYR A 75 2.81 -19.59 9.89
C TYR A 75 3.99 -20.10 10.73
N LEU A 76 3.97 -19.89 12.05
CA LEU A 76 5.06 -20.36 12.92
C LEU A 76 5.15 -21.89 12.93
N THR A 77 3.99 -22.56 13.01
CA THR A 77 3.90 -24.02 13.02
C THR A 77 4.43 -24.60 11.70
N THR A 78 3.99 -24.07 10.56
CA THR A 78 4.42 -24.53 9.24
C THR A 78 5.88 -24.19 8.97
N GLN A 79 6.35 -22.99 9.30
CA GLN A 79 7.76 -22.59 9.14
C GLN A 79 8.71 -23.54 9.88
N VAL A 80 8.35 -23.95 11.10
CA VAL A 80 9.12 -24.89 11.92
C VAL A 80 9.11 -26.29 11.29
N LEU A 81 7.97 -26.75 10.76
CA LEU A 81 7.90 -28.03 10.05
C LEU A 81 8.73 -28.03 8.76
N LEU A 82 8.65 -26.97 7.95
CA LEU A 82 9.41 -26.82 6.71
C LEU A 82 10.93 -26.80 6.98
N LEU A 83 11.36 -26.18 8.08
CA LEU A 83 12.78 -26.07 8.45
C LEU A 83 13.33 -27.31 9.16
N SER A 84 12.45 -28.17 9.69
CA SER A 84 12.83 -29.36 10.48
C SER A 84 13.88 -30.28 9.83
N PRO A 85 13.88 -30.53 8.50
CA PRO A 85 14.89 -31.41 7.89
C PRO A 85 16.30 -30.80 7.84
N ILE A 86 16.42 -29.46 7.94
CA ILE A 86 17.70 -28.73 7.84
C ILE A 86 18.21 -28.37 9.25
N CYS A 87 17.33 -27.85 10.11
CA CYS A 87 17.68 -27.42 11.47
C CYS A 87 16.81 -28.12 12.52
N PRO A 88 16.99 -29.44 12.74
CA PRO A 88 16.09 -30.22 13.60
C PRO A 88 16.15 -29.77 15.07
N HIS A 89 17.32 -29.45 15.61
CA HIS A 89 17.46 -29.06 17.03
C HIS A 89 16.71 -27.76 17.36
N ILE A 90 16.84 -26.75 16.51
CA ILE A 90 16.15 -25.46 16.69
C ILE A 90 14.65 -25.66 16.47
N SER A 91 14.28 -26.43 15.45
CA SER A 91 12.87 -26.69 15.14
C SER A 91 12.17 -27.44 16.27
N ASP A 92 12.82 -28.45 16.87
CA ASP A 92 12.28 -29.20 18.01
C ASP A 92 12.15 -28.33 19.27
N TYR A 93 13.15 -27.48 19.55
CA TYR A 93 13.08 -26.51 20.65
C TYR A 93 11.92 -25.52 20.45
N VAL A 94 11.76 -24.95 19.26
CA VAL A 94 10.62 -24.04 18.98
C VAL A 94 9.30 -24.80 19.08
N TRP A 95 9.23 -26.01 18.56
CA TRP A 95 8.03 -26.86 18.56
C TRP A 95 7.55 -27.24 19.97
N GLN A 96 8.46 -27.68 20.84
CA GLN A 96 8.12 -28.10 22.20
C GLN A 96 8.08 -26.93 23.19
N ASN A 97 9.11 -26.09 23.22
CA ASN A 97 9.26 -25.08 24.27
C ASN A 97 8.53 -23.77 23.96
N ILE A 98 8.32 -23.42 22.69
CA ILE A 98 7.68 -22.14 22.31
C ILE A 98 6.23 -22.35 21.89
N LEU A 99 5.96 -23.38 21.07
CA LEU A 99 4.61 -23.72 20.61
C LEU A 99 3.87 -24.66 21.58
N ASN A 100 4.55 -25.19 22.60
CA ASN A 100 3.98 -26.06 23.64
C ASN A 100 3.34 -27.36 23.10
N ASN A 101 3.92 -27.96 22.06
CA ASN A 101 3.49 -29.27 21.59
C ASN A 101 4.03 -30.39 22.48
N GLU A 102 3.20 -31.39 22.76
CA GLU A 102 3.53 -32.48 23.71
C GLU A 102 4.62 -33.44 23.22
N ARG A 103 4.73 -33.64 21.91
CA ARG A 103 5.66 -34.60 21.28
C ARG A 103 6.72 -33.87 20.47
N SER A 104 7.88 -34.50 20.34
CA SER A 104 8.96 -34.02 19.46
C SER A 104 8.47 -33.84 18.02
N ILE A 105 9.03 -32.85 17.34
CA ILE A 105 8.76 -32.54 15.94
C ILE A 105 9.05 -33.74 15.02
N LEU A 106 9.91 -34.67 15.44
CA LEU A 106 10.22 -35.89 14.70
C LEU A 106 9.00 -36.81 14.51
N HIS A 107 7.96 -36.66 15.32
CA HIS A 107 6.70 -37.37 15.18
C HIS A 107 5.63 -36.58 14.40
N ALA A 108 5.94 -35.35 13.98
CA ALA A 108 5.03 -34.52 13.23
C ALA A 108 5.01 -34.93 11.75
N SER A 109 3.83 -34.84 11.13
CA SER A 109 3.66 -35.01 9.69
C SER A 109 3.96 -33.71 8.94
N TRP A 110 4.27 -33.84 7.66
CA TRP A 110 4.33 -32.68 6.76
C TRP A 110 3.00 -31.91 6.77
N PRO A 111 3.01 -30.56 6.74
CA PRO A 111 1.79 -29.76 6.76
C PRO A 111 0.88 -30.08 5.57
N SER A 112 -0.35 -30.49 5.86
CA SER A 112 -1.38 -30.68 4.84
C SER A 112 -1.88 -29.32 4.34
N THR A 113 -2.04 -29.18 3.02
CA THR A 113 -2.48 -27.93 2.40
C THR A 113 -3.55 -28.16 1.33
N ASP A 114 -4.55 -27.27 1.32
CA ASP A 114 -5.57 -27.18 0.28
C ASP A 114 -4.98 -26.67 -1.03
N GLU A 115 -5.79 -26.60 -2.09
CA GLU A 115 -5.36 -26.05 -3.37
C GLU A 115 -5.12 -24.53 -3.27
N PRO A 116 -3.95 -24.01 -3.73
CA PRO A 116 -3.67 -22.58 -3.67
C PRO A 116 -4.60 -21.83 -4.62
N ASP A 117 -5.22 -20.78 -4.11
CA ASP A 117 -5.92 -19.82 -4.95
C ASP A 117 -4.90 -18.92 -5.67
N LEU A 118 -4.58 -19.29 -6.90
CA LEU A 118 -3.63 -18.58 -7.74
C LEU A 118 -4.07 -17.14 -8.05
N SER A 119 -5.37 -16.82 -8.00
CA SER A 119 -5.87 -15.47 -8.25
C SER A 119 -5.46 -14.53 -7.11
N LEU A 120 -5.58 -14.98 -5.87
CA LEU A 120 -5.20 -14.23 -4.68
C LEU A 120 -3.68 -14.07 -4.55
N THR A 121 -2.91 -15.09 -4.92
CA THR A 121 -1.44 -14.97 -4.97
C THR A 121 -1.01 -13.89 -5.96
N LYS A 122 -1.57 -13.90 -7.18
CA LYS A 122 -1.29 -12.87 -8.19
C LYS A 122 -1.71 -11.48 -7.73
N ALA A 123 -2.85 -11.37 -7.04
CA ALA A 123 -3.33 -10.12 -6.48
C ALA A 123 -2.38 -9.55 -5.40
N SER A 124 -1.78 -10.41 -4.57
CA SER A 124 -0.77 -9.99 -3.58
C SER A 124 0.55 -9.57 -4.22
N GLU A 125 1.02 -10.32 -5.22
CA GLU A 125 2.21 -9.95 -6.02
C GLU A 125 2.02 -8.60 -6.72
N TYR A 126 0.83 -8.39 -7.30
CA TYR A 126 0.43 -7.11 -7.88
C TYR A 126 0.50 -5.96 -6.87
N LEU A 127 -0.04 -6.14 -5.66
CA LEU A 127 0.00 -5.10 -4.63
C LEU A 127 1.44 -4.76 -4.22
N ALA A 128 2.31 -5.76 -4.10
CA ALA A 128 3.72 -5.57 -3.78
C ALA A 128 4.45 -4.80 -4.89
N GLU A 129 4.24 -5.16 -6.15
CA GLU A 129 4.85 -4.49 -7.31
C GLU A 129 4.30 -3.05 -7.47
N ALA A 130 3.00 -2.84 -7.29
CA ALA A 130 2.38 -1.51 -7.32
C ALA A 130 3.01 -0.59 -6.25
N SER A 131 3.14 -1.08 -5.02
CA SER A 131 3.81 -0.34 -3.92
C SER A 131 5.26 0.00 -4.28
N HIS A 132 6.01 -0.96 -4.86
CA HIS A 132 7.38 -0.73 -5.30
C HIS A 132 7.47 0.35 -6.40
N CYS A 133 6.63 0.24 -7.43
CA CYS A 133 6.55 1.22 -8.51
C CYS A 133 6.19 2.62 -8.01
N PHE A 134 5.25 2.74 -7.08
CA PHE A 134 4.89 4.03 -6.50
C PHE A 134 6.05 4.65 -5.71
N ARG A 135 6.80 3.86 -4.94
CA ARG A 135 8.00 4.33 -4.23
C ARG A 135 9.09 4.81 -5.18
N LEU A 136 9.34 4.07 -6.26
CA LEU A 136 10.32 4.48 -7.28
C LEU A 136 9.92 5.79 -7.95
N ARG A 137 8.62 5.97 -8.23
CA ARG A 137 8.10 7.20 -8.82
C ARG A 137 8.15 8.39 -7.87
N LEU A 138 7.83 8.19 -6.59
CA LEU A 138 7.99 9.21 -5.56
C LEU A 138 9.43 9.69 -5.51
N LYS A 139 10.40 8.75 -5.50
CA LYS A 139 11.82 9.07 -5.57
C LYS A 139 12.18 9.83 -6.86
N SER A 140 11.67 9.39 -8.01
CA SER A 140 11.88 10.07 -9.29
C SER A 140 11.37 11.51 -9.23
N HIS A 141 10.12 11.72 -8.80
CA HIS A 141 9.49 13.03 -8.64
C HIS A 141 10.33 13.98 -7.77
N MET A 142 10.85 13.46 -6.66
CA MET A 142 11.73 14.19 -5.74
C MET A 142 13.13 14.49 -6.32
N THR A 143 13.60 13.70 -7.29
CA THR A 143 14.92 13.91 -7.93
C THR A 143 14.87 14.73 -9.22
N SER A 144 13.71 14.78 -9.89
CA SER A 144 13.50 15.52 -11.15
C SER A 144 13.54 17.05 -10.99
N GLY A 145 13.61 17.57 -9.76
CA GLY A 145 13.86 18.98 -9.45
C GLY A 145 15.32 19.46 -9.65
N LYS A 146 16.23 18.64 -10.21
CA LYS A 146 17.55 19.13 -10.63
C LYS A 146 17.39 20.02 -11.87
N GLY A 147 17.38 21.32 -11.63
CA GLY A 147 17.00 22.37 -12.57
C GLY A 147 17.66 22.32 -13.95
N LYS A 148 16.91 22.83 -14.93
CA LYS A 148 17.50 23.40 -16.15
C LYS A 148 18.53 24.45 -15.72
N LYS A 149 19.71 24.44 -16.35
CA LYS A 149 20.78 25.43 -16.14
C LYS A 149 20.20 26.85 -16.14
N GLY A 150 20.17 27.51 -14.98
CA GLY A 150 19.88 28.95 -14.88
C GLY A 150 18.98 29.40 -13.73
N GLU A 151 18.17 28.52 -13.13
CA GLU A 151 17.30 28.87 -12.00
C GLU A 151 17.77 28.22 -10.69
N THR A 152 17.70 28.98 -9.60
CA THR A 152 17.99 28.50 -8.24
C THR A 152 17.14 27.25 -7.96
N PRO A 153 17.74 26.11 -7.60
CA PRO A 153 16.98 24.88 -7.37
C PRO A 153 16.08 25.09 -6.15
N THR A 154 14.79 25.32 -6.39
CA THR A 154 13.78 25.21 -5.34
C THR A 154 13.78 23.75 -4.93
N ALA A 155 14.06 23.47 -3.65
CA ALA A 155 14.03 22.11 -3.14
C ALA A 155 12.63 21.52 -3.47
N PRO A 156 12.55 20.37 -4.16
CA PRO A 156 11.27 19.78 -4.50
C PRO A 156 10.52 19.50 -3.20
N GLN A 157 9.38 20.18 -3.01
CA GLN A 157 8.55 19.92 -1.84
C GLN A 157 7.96 18.51 -1.93
N PRO A 158 7.87 17.80 -0.79
CA PRO A 158 7.19 16.52 -0.77
C PRO A 158 5.76 16.67 -1.29
N PRO A 159 5.32 15.78 -2.20
CA PRO A 159 3.95 15.83 -2.66
C PRO A 159 3.00 15.51 -1.50
N SER A 160 1.93 16.29 -1.39
CA SER A 160 0.90 16.04 -0.36
C SER A 160 -0.04 14.89 -0.75
N HIS A 161 -0.46 14.83 -2.02
CA HIS A 161 -1.52 13.94 -2.49
C HIS A 161 -1.09 13.20 -3.77
N GLY A 162 -1.72 12.05 -4.01
CA GLY A 162 -1.51 11.26 -5.22
C GLY A 162 -2.83 10.83 -5.86
N ILE A 163 -2.88 10.76 -7.19
CA ILE A 163 -3.97 10.12 -7.95
C ILE A 163 -3.41 8.83 -8.56
N GLY A 164 -3.93 7.69 -8.10
CA GLY A 164 -3.69 6.39 -8.68
C GLY A 164 -4.64 6.14 -9.85
N TRP A 165 -4.07 5.98 -11.04
CA TRP A 165 -4.80 5.70 -12.27
C TRP A 165 -4.80 4.20 -12.54
N VAL A 166 -6.00 3.65 -12.69
CA VAL A 166 -6.24 2.24 -13.00
C VAL A 166 -6.90 2.15 -14.38
N ALA A 167 -6.45 1.22 -15.22
CA ALA A 167 -7.00 1.00 -16.56
C ALA A 167 -7.87 -0.25 -16.58
N LYS A 168 -9.12 -0.15 -17.05
CA LYS A 168 -10.00 -1.33 -17.22
C LYS A 168 -9.57 -2.22 -18.38
N THR A 169 -9.09 -1.60 -19.45
CA THR A 169 -8.71 -2.26 -20.69
C THR A 169 -7.39 -1.70 -21.18
N PHE A 170 -6.62 -2.53 -21.87
CA PHE A 170 -5.43 -2.09 -22.57
C PHE A 170 -5.77 -0.92 -23.54
N PRO A 171 -4.85 0.06 -23.70
CA PRO A 171 -4.97 1.07 -24.74
C PRO A 171 -5.21 0.44 -26.12
N LYS A 172 -6.02 1.09 -26.96
CA LYS A 172 -6.46 0.54 -28.25
C LYS A 172 -5.32 -0.03 -29.12
N TRP A 173 -4.15 0.60 -29.12
CA TRP A 173 -2.99 0.15 -29.88
C TRP A 173 -2.36 -1.13 -29.30
N GLN A 174 -2.39 -1.32 -27.98
CA GLN A 174 -1.91 -2.53 -27.32
C GLN A 174 -2.89 -3.70 -27.45
N SER A 175 -4.20 -3.44 -27.31
CA SER A 175 -5.23 -4.47 -27.53
C SER A 175 -5.17 -5.06 -28.93
N ILE A 176 -4.93 -4.22 -29.95
CA ILE A 176 -4.73 -4.70 -31.34
C ILE A 176 -3.53 -5.64 -31.43
N ILE A 177 -2.42 -5.32 -30.74
CA ILE A 177 -1.22 -6.17 -30.72
C ILE A 177 -1.52 -7.50 -30.01
N LEU A 178 -2.13 -7.45 -28.83
CA LEU A 178 -2.47 -8.64 -28.04
C LEU A 178 -3.45 -9.55 -28.80
N THR A 179 -4.50 -8.99 -29.40
CA THR A 179 -5.45 -9.74 -30.24
C THR A 179 -4.74 -10.37 -31.44
N THR A 180 -3.86 -9.63 -32.12
CA THR A 180 -3.11 -10.15 -33.28
C THR A 180 -2.17 -11.28 -32.86
N MET A 181 -1.45 -11.13 -31.74
CA MET A 181 -0.56 -12.15 -31.20
C MET A 181 -1.33 -13.40 -30.76
N HIS A 182 -2.49 -13.22 -30.13
CA HIS A 182 -3.37 -14.31 -29.72
C HIS A 182 -3.95 -15.06 -30.93
N ASP A 183 -4.37 -14.37 -31.99
CA ASP A 183 -4.85 -14.99 -33.23
C ASP A 183 -3.74 -15.77 -33.96
N MET A 184 -2.51 -15.26 -33.95
CA MET A 184 -1.35 -15.95 -34.51
C MET A 184 -0.95 -17.17 -33.68
N TYR A 185 -1.03 -17.06 -32.34
CA TYR A 185 -0.78 -18.15 -31.42
C TYR A 185 -1.81 -19.28 -31.58
N LYS A 186 -3.10 -18.96 -31.70
CA LYS A 186 -4.16 -19.95 -31.97
C LYS A 186 -3.96 -20.71 -33.29
N LYS A 187 -3.43 -20.04 -34.32
CA LYS A 187 -3.20 -20.65 -35.64
C LYS A 187 -1.98 -21.57 -35.66
N ASN A 188 -0.87 -21.18 -35.05
CA ASN A 188 0.42 -21.88 -35.20
C ASN A 188 0.93 -22.57 -33.92
N LYS A 189 0.18 -22.52 -32.80
CA LYS A 189 0.60 -23.00 -31.45
C LYS A 189 1.95 -22.46 -30.97
N SER A 190 2.50 -21.44 -31.64
CA SER A 190 3.79 -20.83 -31.41
C SER A 190 3.76 -19.38 -31.91
N LEU A 191 4.48 -18.49 -31.24
CA LEU A 191 4.63 -17.12 -31.68
C LEU A 191 5.58 -17.06 -32.89
N PRO A 192 5.18 -16.39 -33.99
CA PRO A 192 6.02 -16.21 -35.17
C PRO A 192 7.33 -15.44 -34.91
N ASP A 193 8.22 -15.43 -35.91
CA ASP A 193 9.44 -14.64 -35.87
C ASP A 193 9.12 -13.13 -35.79
N ASN A 194 9.99 -12.36 -35.14
CA ASN A 194 9.84 -10.91 -34.93
C ASN A 194 9.66 -10.15 -36.26
N LYS A 195 10.16 -10.70 -37.39
CA LYS A 195 9.96 -10.18 -38.74
C LYS A 195 8.53 -10.34 -39.27
N GLU A 196 7.86 -11.45 -38.98
CA GLU A 196 6.48 -11.67 -39.40
C GLU A 196 5.51 -10.85 -38.55
N LEU A 197 5.77 -10.76 -37.25
CA LEU A 197 5.01 -9.90 -36.33
C LEU A 197 5.13 -8.42 -36.71
N SER A 198 6.33 -7.92 -37.02
CA SER A 198 6.50 -6.52 -37.45
C SER A 198 5.79 -6.21 -38.78
N LYS A 199 5.69 -7.18 -39.70
CA LYS A 199 4.97 -7.03 -40.97
C LYS A 199 3.44 -7.03 -40.77
N ALA A 200 2.92 -7.92 -39.91
CA ALA A 200 1.51 -7.98 -39.58
C ALA A 200 1.06 -6.69 -38.83
N LEU A 201 1.84 -6.26 -37.83
CA LEU A 201 1.54 -5.07 -37.04
C LEU A 201 1.76 -3.76 -37.83
N GLY A 202 2.76 -3.72 -38.72
CA GLY A 202 3.00 -2.57 -39.60
C GLY A 202 1.90 -2.33 -40.65
N SER A 203 1.08 -3.35 -40.91
CA SER A 203 -0.07 -3.26 -41.81
C SER A 203 -1.29 -2.60 -41.16
N ALA A 204 -1.34 -2.51 -39.82
CA ALA A 204 -2.45 -1.87 -39.10
C ALA A 204 -2.27 -0.34 -39.06
N PRO A 205 -3.17 0.46 -39.68
CA PRO A 205 -3.02 1.92 -39.75
C PRO A 205 -3.04 2.60 -38.36
N SER A 206 -3.73 2.01 -37.39
CA SER A 206 -3.84 2.46 -35.99
C SER A 206 -2.51 2.43 -35.23
N LEU A 207 -1.54 1.61 -35.67
CA LEU A 207 -0.26 1.41 -34.99
C LEU A 207 0.85 2.33 -35.53
N LYS A 208 0.63 3.04 -36.64
CA LYS A 208 1.65 3.90 -37.28
C LYS A 208 2.21 4.98 -36.35
N LYS A 209 1.38 5.56 -35.48
CA LYS A 209 1.79 6.56 -34.48
C LYS A 209 2.70 5.97 -33.39
N TYR A 210 2.58 4.66 -33.13
CA TYR A 210 3.22 3.97 -32.00
C TYR A 210 4.32 2.98 -32.40
N MET A 211 4.73 2.94 -33.68
CA MET A 211 5.69 1.94 -34.20
C MET A 211 7.00 1.82 -33.39
N LYS A 212 7.48 2.91 -32.76
CA LYS A 212 8.65 2.87 -31.88
C LYS A 212 8.41 2.12 -30.55
N LYS A 213 7.17 2.11 -30.05
CA LYS A 213 6.74 1.42 -28.82
C LYS A 213 6.22 0.00 -29.08
N VAL A 214 5.78 -0.30 -30.31
CA VAL A 214 5.20 -1.59 -30.70
C VAL A 214 6.19 -2.75 -30.50
N MET A 215 7.41 -2.64 -31.02
CA MET A 215 8.38 -3.75 -30.95
C MET A 215 8.87 -4.05 -29.52
N PRO A 216 9.21 -3.04 -28.68
CA PRO A 216 9.50 -3.28 -27.27
C PRO A 216 8.36 -3.97 -26.52
N PHE A 217 7.11 -3.57 -26.81
CA PHE A 217 5.93 -4.18 -26.19
C PHE A 217 5.74 -5.64 -26.63
N VAL A 218 5.89 -5.96 -27.92
CA VAL A 218 5.84 -7.35 -28.41
C VAL A 218 6.90 -8.23 -27.76
N GLN A 219 8.11 -7.70 -27.58
CA GLN A 219 9.19 -8.44 -26.93
C GLN A 219 8.88 -8.68 -25.44
N ALA A 220 8.36 -7.67 -24.73
CA ALA A 220 7.94 -7.82 -23.34
C ALA A 220 6.78 -8.82 -23.19
N VAL A 221 5.81 -8.81 -24.10
CA VAL A 221 4.72 -9.81 -24.13
C VAL A 221 5.27 -11.20 -24.40
N ARG A 222 6.25 -11.35 -25.30
CA ARG A 222 6.93 -12.64 -25.56
C ARG A 222 7.63 -13.18 -24.32
N GLU A 223 8.38 -12.34 -23.61
CA GLU A 223 9.01 -12.71 -22.34
C GLU A 223 7.99 -13.08 -21.26
N ARG A 224 6.85 -12.37 -21.19
CA ARG A 224 5.74 -12.73 -20.30
C ARG A 224 5.10 -14.05 -20.68
N MET A 225 4.96 -14.34 -21.98
CA MET A 225 4.45 -15.63 -22.45
C MET A 225 5.39 -16.79 -22.13
N ASP A 226 6.71 -16.58 -22.22
CA ASP A 226 7.68 -17.62 -21.85
C ASP A 226 7.62 -17.97 -20.36
N LYS A 227 7.27 -17.00 -19.50
CA LYS A 227 7.14 -17.18 -18.04
C LYS A 227 5.75 -17.68 -17.59
N PHE A 228 4.68 -17.10 -18.12
CA PHE A 228 3.31 -17.28 -17.63
C PHE A 228 2.38 -18.00 -18.62
N GLY A 229 2.88 -18.38 -19.80
CA GLY A 229 2.12 -19.09 -20.82
C GLY A 229 0.99 -18.27 -21.45
N GLU A 230 -0.09 -18.95 -21.84
CA GLU A 230 -1.26 -18.35 -22.52
C GLU A 230 -1.98 -17.29 -21.68
N SER A 231 -1.87 -17.34 -20.34
CA SER A 231 -2.43 -16.34 -19.43
C SER A 231 -1.85 -14.94 -19.63
N ALA A 232 -0.65 -14.81 -20.22
CA ALA A 232 -0.05 -13.53 -20.56
C ALA A 232 -0.70 -12.83 -21.78
N LEU A 233 -1.48 -13.57 -22.58
CA LEU A 233 -2.18 -13.05 -23.76
C LEU A 233 -3.62 -12.61 -23.47
N LYS A 234 -4.13 -12.88 -22.27
CA LYS A 234 -5.48 -12.44 -21.90
C LYS A 234 -5.47 -10.93 -21.70
N ASP A 235 -6.40 -10.25 -22.37
CA ASP A 235 -6.62 -8.80 -22.26
C ASP A 235 -7.16 -8.37 -20.87
N THR A 236 -7.60 -9.31 -20.04
CA THR A 236 -8.22 -9.04 -18.74
C THR A 236 -7.46 -9.73 -17.61
N ILE A 237 -7.28 -9.00 -16.53
CA ILE A 237 -6.72 -9.51 -15.27
C ILE A 237 -7.76 -10.42 -14.60
N GLU A 238 -7.27 -11.45 -13.92
CA GLU A 238 -8.10 -12.47 -13.27
C GLU A 238 -8.67 -12.01 -11.91
N PHE A 239 -8.36 -10.78 -11.48
CA PHE A 239 -8.78 -10.18 -10.21
C PHE A 239 -9.17 -8.70 -10.40
N ASP A 240 -9.96 -8.16 -9.48
CA ASP A 240 -10.38 -6.75 -9.49
C ASP A 240 -9.31 -5.85 -8.87
N GLU A 241 -8.51 -5.19 -9.72
CA GLU A 241 -7.44 -4.28 -9.31
C GLU A 241 -7.94 -3.17 -8.39
N ARG A 242 -9.10 -2.60 -8.70
CA ARG A 242 -9.60 -1.43 -7.99
C ARG A 242 -9.98 -1.81 -6.57
N SER A 243 -10.69 -2.92 -6.40
CA SER A 243 -11.06 -3.43 -5.08
C SER A 243 -9.82 -3.69 -4.21
N ILE A 244 -8.77 -4.29 -4.78
CA ILE A 244 -7.53 -4.59 -4.04
C ILE A 244 -6.82 -3.31 -3.60
N LEU A 245 -6.74 -2.31 -4.48
CA LEU A 245 -6.11 -1.03 -4.16
C LEU A 245 -6.94 -0.25 -3.14
N GLU A 246 -8.27 -0.23 -3.28
CA GLU A 246 -9.21 0.44 -2.36
C GLU A 246 -9.11 -0.12 -0.93
N GLU A 247 -9.06 -1.44 -0.78
CA GLU A 247 -8.91 -2.08 0.52
C GLU A 247 -7.53 -1.83 1.17
N ASN A 248 -6.50 -1.55 0.36
CA ASN A 248 -5.13 -1.33 0.82
C ASN A 248 -4.68 0.14 0.75
N MET A 249 -5.62 1.08 0.63
CA MET A 249 -5.30 2.51 0.54
C MET A 249 -4.51 3.02 1.73
N ASP A 250 -4.89 2.63 2.95
CA ASP A 250 -4.18 3.04 4.17
C ASP A 250 -2.72 2.58 4.15
N TYR A 251 -2.47 1.35 3.69
CA TYR A 251 -1.12 0.80 3.56
C TYR A 251 -0.29 1.57 2.52
N LEU A 252 -0.87 1.87 1.35
CA LEU A 252 -0.19 2.64 0.30
C LEU A 252 0.09 4.07 0.74
N GLN A 253 -0.85 4.70 1.44
CA GLN A 253 -0.71 6.04 1.99
C GLN A 253 0.41 6.10 3.04
N ALA A 254 0.42 5.15 3.98
CA ALA A 254 1.48 5.05 4.99
C ALA A 254 2.85 4.75 4.38
N THR A 255 2.91 3.90 3.35
CA THR A 255 4.18 3.53 2.69
C THR A 255 4.79 4.67 1.87
N LEU A 256 3.95 5.55 1.32
CA LEU A 256 4.38 6.69 0.49
C LEU A 256 4.47 8.01 1.28
N ASP A 257 4.13 8.00 2.57
CA ASP A 257 4.05 9.17 3.44
C ASP A 257 3.13 10.30 2.90
N LEU A 258 2.12 9.93 2.10
CA LEU A 258 1.15 10.88 1.52
C LEU A 258 0.01 11.21 2.51
N GLU A 259 -0.63 12.35 2.30
CA GLU A 259 -1.78 12.79 3.11
C GLU A 259 -3.12 12.33 2.54
N GLY A 260 -3.17 12.03 1.25
CA GLY A 260 -4.31 11.38 0.62
C GLY A 260 -3.93 10.76 -0.71
N ILE A 261 -4.56 9.62 -1.02
CA ILE A 261 -4.48 8.98 -2.33
C ILE A 261 -5.91 8.84 -2.86
N GLU A 262 -6.16 9.27 -4.08
CA GLU A 262 -7.43 9.06 -4.78
C GLU A 262 -7.23 8.04 -5.90
N LEU A 263 -8.19 7.12 -6.06
CA LEU A 263 -8.19 6.17 -7.17
C LEU A 263 -9.18 6.63 -8.24
N LYS A 264 -8.68 6.79 -9.47
CA LYS A 264 -9.49 7.22 -10.64
C LYS A 264 -9.25 6.30 -11.82
N TRP A 265 -10.25 6.22 -12.69
CA TRP A 265 -10.11 5.52 -13.95
C TRP A 265 -9.30 6.35 -14.93
N THR A 266 -8.51 5.69 -15.78
CA THR A 266 -7.73 6.38 -16.83
C THR A 266 -8.60 7.20 -17.78
N GLU A 267 -9.86 6.81 -17.99
CA GLU A 267 -10.84 7.56 -18.78
C GLU A 267 -11.10 8.98 -18.26
N GLU A 268 -10.97 9.19 -16.95
CA GLU A 268 -11.17 10.49 -16.29
C GLU A 268 -9.90 11.37 -16.32
N CYS A 269 -8.79 10.85 -16.86
CA CYS A 269 -7.54 11.58 -16.90
C CYS A 269 -7.49 12.56 -18.08
N GLU A 270 -7.29 13.85 -17.81
CA GLU A 270 -7.15 14.86 -18.89
C GLU A 270 -5.81 14.73 -19.66
N ASN A 271 -4.82 14.05 -19.07
CA ASN A 271 -3.50 13.89 -19.67
C ASN A 271 -3.46 12.69 -20.64
N GLU A 272 -3.42 12.95 -21.95
CA GLU A 272 -3.33 11.90 -22.99
C GLU A 272 -2.12 10.97 -22.78
N ARG A 273 -1.02 11.48 -22.22
CA ARG A 273 0.20 10.70 -21.98
C ARG A 273 -0.01 9.60 -20.95
N THR A 274 -0.66 9.91 -19.83
CA THR A 274 -0.93 8.92 -18.78
C THR A 274 -1.96 7.92 -19.28
N GLN A 275 -2.99 8.34 -20.00
CA GLN A 275 -3.95 7.44 -20.64
C GLN A 275 -3.30 6.42 -21.59
N GLU A 276 -2.25 6.82 -22.33
CA GLU A 276 -1.54 5.95 -23.25
C GLU A 276 -0.51 5.02 -22.56
N GLU A 277 -0.02 5.38 -21.37
CA GLU A 277 1.02 4.65 -20.64
C GLU A 277 0.46 3.68 -19.59
N VAL A 278 -0.70 3.97 -19.00
CA VAL A 278 -1.31 3.07 -17.99
C VAL A 278 -1.88 1.83 -18.68
N VAL A 279 -1.52 0.67 -18.16
CA VAL A 279 -2.02 -0.62 -18.61
C VAL A 279 -2.59 -1.39 -17.43
N PRO A 280 -3.58 -2.28 -17.66
CA PRO A 280 -4.01 -3.22 -16.63
C PRO A 280 -2.78 -4.00 -16.11
N GLY A 281 -2.63 -4.08 -14.79
CA GLY A 281 -1.54 -4.75 -14.08
C GLY A 281 -0.42 -3.81 -13.64
N GLU A 282 -0.39 -2.59 -14.16
CA GLU A 282 0.63 -1.59 -13.84
C GLU A 282 -0.04 -0.23 -13.55
N PRO A 283 -0.53 -0.01 -12.32
CA PRO A 283 -1.19 1.25 -11.98
C PRO A 283 -0.20 2.41 -12.03
N TYR A 284 -0.71 3.59 -12.40
CA TYR A 284 0.11 4.80 -12.53
C TYR A 284 -0.23 5.79 -11.43
N LEU A 285 0.74 6.18 -10.61
CA LEU A 285 0.55 7.24 -9.62
C LEU A 285 1.08 8.58 -10.13
N THR A 286 0.22 9.60 -10.11
CA THR A 286 0.56 11.02 -10.36
C THR A 286 0.50 11.80 -9.05
N PHE A 287 1.52 12.59 -8.76
CA PHE A 287 1.58 13.38 -7.53
C PHE A 287 1.15 14.82 -7.75
N PHE A 288 0.51 15.42 -6.75
CA PHE A 288 0.15 16.83 -6.76
C PHE A 288 0.13 17.42 -5.34
N ASN A 289 0.15 18.75 -5.28
CA ASN A 289 -0.01 19.49 -4.03
C ASN A 289 -1.44 20.00 -3.95
N ALA A 290 -2.21 19.47 -3.01
CA ALA A 290 -3.56 19.94 -2.73
C ALA A 290 -3.50 21.31 -2.04
N THR A 291 -4.57 22.10 -2.20
CA THR A 291 -4.74 23.34 -1.46
C THR A 291 -4.83 23.05 0.03
N CYS A 292 -4.01 23.71 0.84
CA CYS A 292 -4.05 23.60 2.29
C CYS A 292 -4.15 24.96 2.96
N LEU A 293 -4.77 24.98 4.13
CA LEU A 293 -4.72 26.10 5.07
C LEU A 293 -3.89 25.70 6.28
N GLN A 294 -3.08 26.63 6.80
CA GLN A 294 -2.25 26.37 7.97
C GLN A 294 -3.07 26.51 9.26
N LEU A 295 -3.05 25.47 10.08
CA LEU A 295 -3.66 25.44 11.41
C LEU A 295 -2.56 25.46 12.48
N GLU A 296 -2.66 26.41 13.39
CA GLU A 296 -1.72 26.55 14.50
C GLU A 296 -2.23 25.78 15.72
N LEU A 297 -1.47 24.79 16.15
CA LEU A 297 -1.72 23.96 17.32
C LEU A 297 -0.86 24.44 18.47
N ILE A 298 -1.48 24.82 19.59
CA ILE A 298 -0.81 25.32 20.77
C ILE A 298 -0.98 24.30 21.90
N ASN A 299 0.10 23.95 22.58
CA ASN A 299 0.03 23.18 23.81
C ASN A 299 0.29 24.10 25.02
N PRO A 300 -0.76 24.39 25.81
CA PRO A 300 -0.66 25.25 26.99
C PRO A 300 -0.26 24.51 28.28
N GLN A 301 0.08 23.21 28.23
CA GLN A 301 0.42 22.44 29.42
C GLN A 301 1.74 22.91 30.06
N PRO A 302 1.76 23.14 31.39
CA PRO A 302 3.00 23.48 32.08
C PRO A 302 3.94 22.28 32.11
N HIS A 303 5.25 22.56 32.05
CA HIS A 303 6.33 21.56 32.15
C HIS A 303 6.38 20.53 31.00
N THR A 304 5.65 20.72 29.91
CA THR A 304 5.84 19.95 28.67
C THR A 304 6.74 20.72 27.70
N GLY A 305 7.69 20.03 27.05
CA GLY A 305 8.53 20.62 25.99
C GLY A 305 7.82 20.81 24.64
N LEU A 306 6.52 20.57 24.61
CA LEU A 306 5.64 20.71 23.45
C LEU A 306 4.98 22.09 23.54
N PHE A 307 5.25 22.98 22.60
CA PHE A 307 4.81 24.38 22.66
C PHE A 307 3.80 24.71 21.55
N GLN A 308 4.24 24.66 20.30
CA GLN A 308 3.43 25.03 19.15
C GLN A 308 3.83 24.20 17.94
N ALA A 309 2.84 23.78 17.14
CA ALA A 309 3.03 23.15 15.85
C ALA A 309 2.16 23.85 14.80
N ILE A 310 2.66 23.99 13.57
CA ILE A 310 1.89 24.52 12.45
C ILE A 310 1.69 23.36 11.47
N LEU A 311 0.44 22.97 11.24
CA LEU A 311 0.10 21.84 10.37
C LEU A 311 -0.75 22.32 9.19
N PRO A 312 -0.50 21.81 7.96
CA PRO A 312 -1.44 22.01 6.86
C PRO A 312 -2.71 21.19 7.11
N VAL A 313 -3.87 21.78 6.82
CA VAL A 313 -5.19 21.14 6.80
C VAL A 313 -5.71 21.15 5.37
N TYR A 314 -6.21 20.00 4.91
CA TYR A 314 -6.74 19.73 3.59
C TYR A 314 -8.26 19.51 3.66
N GLU A 315 -8.89 19.48 2.48
CA GLU A 315 -10.32 19.22 2.35
C GLU A 315 -10.67 17.80 2.79
N ASN A 316 -11.72 17.65 3.60
CA ASN A 316 -12.22 16.38 4.15
C ASN A 316 -11.25 15.64 5.08
N ASP A 317 -10.34 16.36 5.72
CA ASP A 317 -9.45 15.81 6.72
C ASP A 317 -10.20 15.29 7.94
N ASN A 318 -9.72 14.21 8.56
CA ASN A 318 -10.20 13.74 9.84
C ASN A 318 -9.22 14.11 10.97
N LEU A 319 -9.68 14.04 12.22
CA LEU A 319 -8.85 14.32 13.39
C LEU A 319 -7.67 13.32 13.51
N ALA A 320 -7.85 12.07 13.08
CA ALA A 320 -6.79 11.07 13.02
C ALA A 320 -5.63 11.48 12.08
N ALA A 321 -5.93 12.10 10.93
CA ALA A 321 -4.95 12.57 9.97
C ALA A 321 -4.16 13.76 10.52
N ILE A 322 -4.83 14.68 11.24
CA ILE A 322 -4.15 15.78 11.95
C ILE A 322 -3.24 15.23 13.05
N LEU A 323 -3.70 14.23 13.82
CA LEU A 323 -2.90 13.57 14.85
C LEU A 323 -1.68 12.86 14.26
N ASN A 324 -1.84 12.16 13.14
CA ASN A 324 -0.73 11.53 12.42
C ASN A 324 0.24 12.57 11.87
N ARG A 325 -0.23 13.71 11.35
CA ARG A 325 0.62 14.85 10.97
C ARG A 325 1.38 15.44 12.15
N LEU A 326 0.72 15.62 13.29
CA LEU A 326 1.36 16.13 14.50
C LEU A 326 2.49 15.19 14.95
N LYS A 327 2.25 13.88 14.98
CA LYS A 327 3.26 12.86 15.30
C LYS A 327 4.43 12.84 14.31
N ARG A 328 4.18 13.13 13.03
CA ARG A 328 5.24 13.24 12.00
C ARG A 328 6.10 14.49 12.17
N CYS A 329 5.47 15.64 12.46
CA CYS A 329 6.19 16.91 12.63
C CYS A 329 6.94 16.97 13.96
N GLU A 330 6.33 16.50 15.05
CA GLU A 330 6.85 16.63 16.41
C GLU A 330 7.32 15.27 16.94
N ARG A 331 8.62 14.98 16.74
CA ARG A 331 9.26 13.70 17.17
C ARG A 331 9.20 13.46 18.68
N SER A 332 8.95 14.51 19.46
CA SER A 332 8.83 14.46 20.92
C SER A 332 7.53 13.77 21.40
N VAL A 333 6.54 13.64 20.51
CA VAL A 333 5.27 12.95 20.79
C VAL A 333 5.49 11.44 20.73
N LYS A 334 5.41 10.76 21.89
CA LYS A 334 5.55 9.31 21.96
C LYS A 334 4.26 8.60 21.52
N PRO A 335 4.33 7.40 20.90
CA PRO A 335 3.14 6.63 20.51
C PRO A 335 2.20 6.29 21.66
N SER A 336 2.73 6.22 22.90
CA SER A 336 1.97 5.92 24.12
C SER A 336 1.17 7.10 24.67
N MET A 337 1.39 8.31 24.16
CA MET A 337 0.72 9.52 24.65
C MET A 337 -0.66 9.67 23.98
N LYS A 338 -1.67 9.96 24.79
CA LYS A 338 -3.02 10.28 24.29
C LYS A 338 -3.10 11.78 24.02
N ILE A 339 -3.48 12.14 22.80
CA ILE A 339 -3.60 13.55 22.39
C ILE A 339 -5.08 13.89 22.25
N THR A 340 -5.50 14.96 22.91
CA THR A 340 -6.86 15.50 22.79
C THR A 340 -6.80 16.89 22.18
N PHE A 341 -7.74 17.19 21.28
CA PHE A 341 -7.81 18.49 20.62
C PHE A 341 -8.99 19.29 21.16
N HIS A 342 -8.75 20.56 21.44
CA HIS A 342 -9.74 21.49 21.96
C HIS A 342 -9.82 22.72 21.06
N ARG A 343 -11.04 23.13 20.71
CA ARG A 343 -11.34 24.35 19.96
C ARG A 343 -11.71 25.48 20.91
N PHE A 344 -11.53 26.72 20.49
CA PHE A 344 -12.11 27.86 21.21
C PHE A 344 -13.61 27.99 20.88
N LYS A 345 -14.44 28.31 21.89
CA LYS A 345 -15.87 28.60 21.69
C LYS A 345 -16.08 29.85 20.81
N ASP A 346 -15.21 30.85 20.99
CA ASP A 346 -15.08 32.01 20.11
C ASP A 346 -13.80 31.87 19.27
N PRO A 347 -13.91 31.61 17.96
CA PRO A 347 -12.76 31.41 17.07
C PRO A 347 -11.87 32.65 16.88
N VAL A 348 -12.35 33.85 17.17
CA VAL A 348 -11.64 35.12 16.88
C VAL A 348 -11.07 35.73 18.15
N LEU A 349 -11.85 35.77 19.24
CA LEU A 349 -11.43 36.35 20.51
C LEU A 349 -10.76 35.32 21.43
N GLY A 350 -11.16 34.05 21.37
CA GLY A 350 -10.63 32.99 22.23
C GLY A 350 -9.09 32.88 22.21
N PRO A 351 -8.46 32.79 21.03
CA PRO A 351 -7.00 32.72 20.94
C PRO A 351 -6.25 34.00 21.38
N ARG A 352 -6.98 35.10 21.63
CA ARG A 352 -6.42 36.38 22.08
C ARG A 352 -6.54 36.57 23.60
N VAL A 353 -7.25 35.68 24.29
CA VAL A 353 -7.36 35.68 25.75
C VAL A 353 -6.11 35.01 26.33
N ILE A 354 -5.48 35.67 27.31
CA ILE A 354 -4.30 35.13 27.99
C ILE A 354 -4.73 33.91 28.82
N PRO A 355 -4.16 32.70 28.57
CA PRO A 355 -4.51 31.52 29.34
C PRO A 355 -4.14 31.70 30.81
N THR A 356 -5.05 31.31 31.72
CA THR A 356 -4.78 31.33 33.16
C THR A 356 -4.25 29.95 33.57
N MET A 357 -3.13 29.89 34.31
CA MET A 357 -2.48 28.63 34.73
C MET A 357 -3.39 27.69 35.55
N ALA A 358 -4.46 28.23 36.16
CA ALA A 358 -5.41 27.46 36.96
C ALA A 358 -6.52 26.77 36.15
N ASP A 359 -6.86 27.28 34.96
CA ASP A 359 -7.87 26.71 34.07
C ASP A 359 -7.45 26.88 32.61
N ILE A 360 -6.67 25.91 32.15
CA ILE A 360 -6.09 25.87 30.80
C ILE A 360 -7.17 25.66 29.71
N LEU A 361 -8.34 25.14 30.09
CA LEU A 361 -9.43 24.79 29.18
C LEU A 361 -10.55 25.83 29.14
N GLN A 362 -10.41 26.94 29.87
CA GLN A 362 -11.47 27.94 29.98
C GLN A 362 -11.87 28.50 28.60
N GLY A 363 -13.15 28.38 28.25
CA GLY A 363 -13.67 28.85 26.97
C GLY A 363 -13.35 27.95 25.77
N THR A 364 -12.90 26.72 26.01
CA THR A 364 -12.68 25.72 24.96
C THR A 364 -13.66 24.56 25.02
N GLU A 365 -13.82 23.85 23.90
CA GLU A 365 -14.61 22.63 23.78
C GLU A 365 -13.78 21.54 23.13
N GLN A 366 -13.91 20.30 23.60
CA GLN A 366 -13.22 19.17 23.01
C GLN A 366 -13.80 18.86 21.62
N ILE A 367 -12.91 18.63 20.65
CA ILE A 367 -13.30 18.18 19.32
C ILE A 367 -13.55 16.67 19.39
N SER A 368 -14.70 16.22 18.91
CA SER A 368 -15.04 14.80 18.79
C SER A 368 -14.09 14.10 17.81
N GLU A 369 -13.79 12.82 18.06
CA GLU A 369 -12.91 12.01 17.20
C GLU A 369 -13.48 11.83 15.78
N ASP A 370 -14.80 11.91 15.62
CA ASP A 370 -15.50 11.79 14.33
C ASP A 370 -15.59 13.12 13.54
N ALA A 371 -14.87 14.16 13.98
CA ALA A 371 -14.92 15.46 13.33
C ALA A 371 -14.14 15.47 11.99
N PHE A 372 -14.75 16.07 10.98
CA PHE A 372 -14.14 16.33 9.68
C PHE A 372 -13.83 17.81 9.49
N PHE A 373 -12.70 18.13 8.88
CA PHE A 373 -12.28 19.48 8.53
C PHE A 373 -12.53 19.73 7.05
N SER A 374 -13.05 20.91 6.73
CA SER A 374 -13.36 21.35 5.37
C SER A 374 -12.90 22.78 5.18
N LEU A 375 -12.37 23.10 4.01
CA LEU A 375 -11.87 24.41 3.65
C LEU A 375 -12.96 25.17 2.88
N LYS A 376 -13.40 26.31 3.41
CA LYS A 376 -14.26 27.24 2.67
C LYS A 376 -13.50 28.52 2.40
N GLY A 377 -12.94 28.63 1.19
CA GLY A 377 -12.04 29.75 0.83
C GLY A 377 -10.82 29.77 1.76
N ASP A 378 -10.62 30.87 2.47
CA ASP A 378 -9.50 31.05 3.42
C ASP A 378 -9.84 30.65 4.87
N SER A 379 -10.96 29.96 5.08
CA SER A 379 -11.46 29.61 6.41
C SER A 379 -11.55 28.10 6.65
N ILE A 380 -11.05 27.67 7.82
CA ILE A 380 -11.13 26.28 8.29
C ILE A 380 -12.43 26.10 9.06
N HIS A 381 -13.24 25.15 8.63
CA HIS A 381 -14.43 24.71 9.33
C HIS A 381 -14.27 23.26 9.77
N TYR A 382 -14.96 22.91 10.85
CA TYR A 382 -15.10 21.51 11.25
C TYR A 382 -16.58 21.13 11.30
N THR A 383 -16.88 19.88 10.96
CA THR A 383 -18.21 19.31 11.03
C THR A 383 -18.23 18.25 12.11
N SER A 384 -19.08 18.44 13.12
CA SER A 384 -19.34 17.45 14.17
C SER A 384 -20.84 17.29 14.33
N ASN A 385 -21.32 16.05 14.35
CA ASN A 385 -22.74 15.70 14.49
C ASN A 385 -23.65 16.41 13.47
N GLY A 386 -23.18 16.60 12.24
CA GLY A 386 -23.93 17.26 11.16
C GLY A 386 -23.97 18.79 11.21
N SER A 387 -23.38 19.42 12.24
CA SER A 387 -23.28 20.88 12.34
C SER A 387 -21.90 21.37 11.92
N MET A 388 -21.86 22.28 10.95
CA MET A 388 -20.64 22.89 10.43
C MET A 388 -20.34 24.17 11.20
N THR A 389 -19.19 24.22 11.88
CA THR A 389 -18.80 25.36 12.72
C THR A 389 -17.44 25.90 12.27
N TYR A 390 -17.27 27.22 12.33
CA TYR A 390 -15.98 27.86 12.04
C TYR A 390 -14.98 27.57 13.17
N LEU A 391 -13.80 27.07 12.82
CA LEU A 391 -12.78 26.64 13.79
C LEU A 391 -11.84 27.79 14.20
N GLY A 392 -11.56 28.72 13.27
CA GLY A 392 -10.50 29.72 13.43
C GLY A 392 -9.14 29.22 12.95
N THR A 393 -8.07 29.96 13.26
CA THR A 393 -6.69 29.66 12.84
C THR A 393 -5.86 28.93 13.91
N LYS A 394 -6.35 28.88 15.15
CA LYS A 394 -5.64 28.32 16.32
C LYS A 394 -6.51 27.31 17.06
N ILE A 395 -5.93 26.16 17.42
CA ILE A 395 -6.54 25.16 18.30
C ILE A 395 -5.57 24.74 19.40
N LEU A 396 -6.09 24.19 20.48
CA LEU A 396 -5.29 23.64 21.57
C LEU A 396 -5.15 22.13 21.39
N TYR A 397 -3.96 21.60 21.66
CA TYR A 397 -3.75 20.17 21.83
C TYR A 397 -3.13 19.88 23.19
N LEU A 398 -3.64 18.85 23.86
CA LEU A 398 -3.17 18.40 25.16
C LEU A 398 -2.65 16.98 25.05
N VAL A 399 -1.56 16.70 25.75
CA VAL A 399 -0.89 15.41 25.77
C VAL A 399 -1.05 14.78 27.16
N GLN A 400 -1.54 13.54 27.21
CA GLN A 400 -1.76 12.75 28.43
C GLN A 400 -0.97 11.45 28.42
#